data_AF-A0AB38YP86-F1
#
_entry.id   AF-A0AB38YP86-F1
#
_cell.length_a   1.000
_cell.length_b   1.000
_cell.length_c   1.000
_cell.angle_alpha   90.00
_cell.angle_beta   90.00
_cell.angle_gamma   90.00
#
_symmetry.space_group_name_H-M   'P 1'
#
loop_
_entity.id
_entity.type
_entity.pdbx_description
1 polymer ?
#
loop_
_entity_poly.entity_id
_entity_poly.type
_entity_poly.pdbx_seq_one_letter_code
_entity_poly.pdbx_strand_id
1 'polypeptide(L)'
;MTKLPLLACAFIMSTILSPIGAIDVNIPGADSKISKDAYINYQTANPDIEKDVANYVKTLKLTDKANGINKNEIEYTKAASIYRGQNYHNTVISVHDQYNQIRLSFPVAGIKSDYHTGRYQNPSRTIEDYRVLTNNGSLDLEIDYADFKDYDWRNTKIAYEKLTDKDVRNFLQDNAKRKSSKQISDIKGTVFSYPTVTYSTWDSMKMPHFENGKKTTLTIDTINFKFKGYNMRYPLYHVGFVYYDNIPALNKIPTDKLLANYVLPSVQNLNELNQYSRIENLNGVLYRVPKDAIYVGEEKGTEYQDIRSYKKGNITFFVSTNNIPKNPYARDLVVNGHYNFKINLDTFWDIYYSQPTSDYINYAVIWNNNIPGLSTHIYTPHKDDHILTFNSYDGTYSFTYIIFYPSFLHAEEVQKLRNMIEFFDSTTNPSFKLQEHVLFPEA
;
A
#
# COMPACT_ATOMS: atom_id res chain seq x y z
N MET A 1 -32.53 52.90 3.21
CA MET A 1 -32.09 51.94 2.18
C MET A 1 -30.58 51.81 2.23
N THR A 2 -30.13 50.81 2.98
CA THR A 2 -28.91 49.98 2.81
C THR A 2 -27.75 50.53 1.97
N LYS A 3 -26.62 50.86 2.63
CA LYS A 3 -25.29 50.30 2.32
C LYS A 3 -24.46 50.16 3.61
N LEU A 4 -23.96 48.93 3.76
CA LEU A 4 -23.15 48.36 4.84
C LEU A 4 -21.76 49.03 4.95
N PRO A 5 -21.20 49.23 6.16
CA PRO A 5 -19.77 49.52 6.32
C PRO A 5 -18.96 48.23 6.19
N LEU A 6 -17.77 48.33 5.59
CA LEU A 6 -16.76 47.28 5.49
C LEU A 6 -16.50 46.66 6.88
N LEU A 7 -16.93 45.41 7.08
CA LEU A 7 -16.27 44.53 8.04
C LEU A 7 -14.96 44.07 7.38
N ALA A 8 -13.85 44.62 7.86
CA ALA A 8 -12.55 43.99 7.69
C ALA A 8 -12.55 42.68 8.48
N CYS A 9 -13.05 41.61 7.86
CA CYS A 9 -12.71 40.25 8.27
C CYS A 9 -11.23 40.06 7.96
N ALA A 10 -10.38 40.34 8.95
CA ALA A 10 -9.04 39.80 8.99
C ALA A 10 -9.16 38.27 8.89
N PHE A 11 -8.96 37.75 7.68
CA PHE A 11 -8.61 36.36 7.49
C PHE A 11 -7.34 36.13 8.28
N ILE A 12 -7.46 35.49 9.45
CA ILE A 12 -6.35 34.75 10.03
C ILE A 12 -6.11 33.60 9.05
N MET A 13 -5.34 33.88 8.00
CA MET A 13 -4.58 32.87 7.29
C MET A 13 -3.64 32.28 8.33
N SER A 14 -4.10 31.25 9.05
CA SER A 14 -3.19 30.40 9.80
C SER A 14 -2.40 29.60 8.78
N THR A 15 -1.43 30.26 8.15
CA THR A 15 -0.28 29.58 7.57
C THR A 15 0.49 29.00 8.74
N ILE A 16 0.04 27.86 9.24
CA ILE A 16 0.95 26.92 9.87
C ILE A 16 1.77 26.38 8.70
N LEU A 17 2.75 27.18 8.27
CA LEU A 17 4.01 26.67 7.74
C LEU A 17 4.63 25.92 8.92
N SER A 18 4.14 24.71 9.19
CA SER A 18 4.93 23.76 9.95
C SER A 18 6.21 23.60 9.14
N PRO A 19 7.39 23.79 9.75
CA PRO A 19 8.62 23.49 9.07
C PRO A 19 8.52 22.07 8.53
N ILE A 20 9.10 21.84 7.35
CA ILE A 20 9.26 20.54 6.70
C ILE A 20 10.15 19.69 7.63
N GLY A 21 9.58 19.28 8.75
CA GLY A 21 10.23 18.52 9.80
C GLY A 21 9.90 17.07 9.55
N ALA A 22 10.95 16.29 9.32
CA ALA A 22 11.34 15.26 10.27
C ALA A 22 10.21 14.54 11.04
N ILE A 23 10.17 13.21 10.95
CA ILE A 23 9.32 12.40 11.84
C ILE A 23 9.85 12.52 13.28
N ASP A 24 9.14 13.26 14.13
CA ASP A 24 9.42 13.38 15.55
C ASP A 24 8.37 12.58 16.34
N VAL A 25 8.70 11.33 16.65
CA VAL A 25 7.84 10.41 17.40
C VAL A 25 8.69 9.59 18.37
N ASN A 26 8.17 9.34 19.58
CA ASN A 26 8.84 8.60 20.64
C ASN A 26 8.74 7.07 20.46
N ILE A 27 8.90 6.58 19.22
CA ILE A 27 8.97 5.14 18.92
C ILE A 27 10.44 4.77 18.68
N PRO A 28 10.96 3.68 19.25
CA PRO A 28 12.31 3.21 18.95
C PRO A 28 12.56 3.07 17.45
N GLY A 29 13.75 3.48 17.00
CA GLY A 29 14.11 3.47 15.58
C GLY A 29 13.66 4.69 14.77
N ALA A 30 12.80 5.57 15.32
CA ALA A 30 12.42 6.82 14.68
C ALA A 30 13.64 7.70 14.34
N ASP A 31 13.65 8.25 13.13
CA ASP A 31 14.72 9.07 12.59
C ASP A 31 14.13 10.35 11.98
N SER A 32 14.31 11.44 12.72
CA SER A 32 13.90 12.78 12.32
C SER A 32 14.61 13.27 11.05
N LYS A 33 15.63 12.60 10.54
CA LYS A 33 16.28 12.98 9.28
C LYS A 33 15.53 12.49 8.05
N ILE A 34 14.60 11.55 8.19
CA ILE A 34 13.82 11.02 7.07
C ILE A 34 12.75 12.04 6.69
N SER A 35 12.71 12.40 5.40
CA SER A 35 11.72 13.31 4.86
C SER A 35 10.31 12.74 5.02
N LYS A 36 9.36 13.62 5.35
CA LYS A 36 7.93 13.30 5.32
C LYS A 36 7.43 12.88 3.94
N ASP A 37 8.18 13.06 2.87
CA ASP A 37 7.72 12.66 1.52
C ASP A 37 8.32 11.30 1.10
N ALA A 38 9.19 10.70 1.93
CA ALA A 38 9.88 9.45 1.63
C ALA A 38 8.94 8.25 1.41
N TYR A 39 7.73 8.28 1.97
CA TYR A 39 6.70 7.25 1.80
C TYR A 39 5.70 7.58 0.68
N ILE A 40 5.71 8.80 0.15
CA ILE A 40 4.84 9.23 -0.95
C ILE A 40 5.39 8.72 -2.28
N ASN A 41 6.72 8.70 -2.41
CA ASN A 41 7.37 8.17 -3.61
C ASN A 41 7.55 6.65 -3.50
N TYR A 42 7.17 5.94 -4.56
CA TYR A 42 7.37 4.48 -4.66
C TYR A 42 8.80 4.08 -5.04
N GLN A 43 9.67 5.05 -5.30
CA GLN A 43 11.05 4.78 -5.66
C GLN A 43 11.92 4.67 -4.40
N THR A 44 12.28 3.44 -4.04
CA THR A 44 13.29 3.18 -3.01
C THR A 44 14.63 2.92 -3.69
N ALA A 45 15.40 3.97 -3.97
CA ALA A 45 16.76 3.84 -4.47
C ALA A 45 17.71 3.51 -3.31
N ASN A 46 18.32 2.34 -3.36
CA ASN A 46 19.28 1.91 -2.35
C ASN A 46 20.51 1.36 -3.09
N PRO A 47 21.76 1.81 -2.78
CA PRO A 47 22.98 1.41 -3.50
C PRO A 47 23.14 -0.10 -3.71
N ASP A 48 22.55 -0.81 -2.78
CA ASP A 48 22.78 -2.20 -2.55
C ASP A 48 21.64 -2.97 -3.27
N ILE A 49 20.45 -2.36 -3.50
CA ILE A 49 19.45 -2.80 -4.49
C ILE A 49 20.05 -2.65 -5.90
N GLU A 50 20.68 -1.50 -6.19
CA GLU A 50 21.32 -1.26 -7.48
C GLU A 50 22.39 -2.31 -7.81
N LYS A 51 23.19 -2.68 -6.80
CA LYS A 51 24.19 -3.74 -6.92
C LYS A 51 23.56 -5.10 -7.27
N ASP A 52 22.44 -5.44 -6.66
CA ASP A 52 21.75 -6.70 -6.92
C ASP A 52 21.13 -6.75 -8.33
N VAL A 53 20.44 -5.69 -8.75
CA VAL A 53 19.91 -5.55 -10.11
C VAL A 53 21.03 -5.63 -11.14
N ALA A 54 22.18 -4.98 -10.89
CA ALA A 54 23.34 -5.07 -11.77
C ALA A 54 23.93 -6.49 -11.86
N ASN A 55 23.97 -7.23 -10.75
CA ASN A 55 24.40 -8.62 -10.72
C ASN A 55 23.44 -9.55 -11.49
N TYR A 56 22.13 -9.32 -11.37
CA TYR A 56 21.11 -10.02 -12.16
C TYR A 56 21.36 -9.83 -13.66
N VAL A 57 21.50 -8.57 -14.12
CA VAL A 57 21.77 -8.25 -15.53
C VAL A 57 23.07 -8.88 -16.02
N LYS A 58 24.14 -8.81 -15.22
CA LYS A 58 25.43 -9.43 -15.56
C LYS A 58 25.30 -10.93 -15.75
N THR A 59 24.59 -11.60 -14.85
CA THR A 59 24.34 -13.05 -14.92
C THR A 59 23.51 -13.39 -16.17
N LEU A 60 22.45 -12.62 -16.44
CA LEU A 60 21.62 -12.79 -17.62
C LEU A 60 22.44 -12.66 -18.92
N LYS A 61 23.30 -11.65 -19.04
CA LYS A 61 24.21 -11.46 -20.20
C LYS A 61 25.15 -12.65 -20.41
N LEU A 62 25.68 -13.24 -19.34
CA LEU A 62 26.56 -14.41 -19.41
C LEU A 62 25.80 -15.65 -19.87
N THR A 63 24.60 -15.88 -19.34
CA THR A 63 23.73 -16.99 -19.71
C THR A 63 23.28 -16.90 -21.17
N ASP A 64 22.82 -15.72 -21.61
CA ASP A 64 22.41 -15.49 -22.99
C ASP A 64 23.58 -15.74 -23.96
N LYS A 65 24.78 -15.25 -23.62
CA LYS A 65 26.00 -15.52 -24.40
C LYS A 65 26.33 -17.02 -24.47
N ALA A 66 26.21 -17.74 -23.37
CA ALA A 66 26.46 -19.20 -23.33
C ALA A 66 25.45 -19.98 -24.18
N ASN A 67 24.22 -19.49 -24.27
CA ASN A 67 23.14 -20.08 -25.07
C ASN A 67 23.11 -19.59 -26.53
N GLY A 68 24.06 -18.75 -26.95
CA GLY A 68 24.09 -18.19 -28.30
C GLY A 68 22.97 -17.17 -28.57
N ILE A 69 22.34 -16.63 -27.54
CA ILE A 69 21.29 -15.62 -27.62
C ILE A 69 21.95 -14.24 -27.71
N ASN A 70 21.56 -13.45 -28.72
CA ASN A 70 22.02 -12.08 -28.90
C ASN A 70 20.87 -11.09 -28.66
N LYS A 71 20.90 -10.43 -27.50
CA LYS A 71 19.97 -9.35 -27.13
C LYS A 71 20.66 -8.01 -27.16
N ASN A 72 19.91 -6.96 -27.47
CA ASN A 72 20.43 -5.59 -27.40
C ASN A 72 20.42 -5.06 -25.95
N GLU A 73 21.09 -3.92 -25.71
CA GLU A 73 21.17 -3.30 -24.37
C GLU A 73 19.80 -2.84 -23.83
N ILE A 74 18.85 -2.53 -24.70
CA ILE A 74 17.48 -2.12 -24.32
C ILE A 74 16.73 -3.29 -23.70
N GLU A 75 16.87 -4.50 -24.24
CA GLU A 75 16.25 -5.71 -23.69
C GLU A 75 16.79 -6.02 -22.28
N TYR A 76 18.08 -5.83 -22.04
CA TYR A 76 18.66 -5.98 -20.71
C TYR A 76 18.17 -4.90 -19.74
N THR A 77 17.93 -3.69 -20.23
CA THR A 77 17.35 -2.59 -19.44
C THR A 77 15.90 -2.91 -19.04
N LYS A 78 15.10 -3.41 -19.99
CA LYS A 78 13.74 -3.92 -19.72
C LYS A 78 13.78 -5.02 -18.65
N ALA A 79 14.66 -6.01 -18.81
CA ALA A 79 14.81 -7.10 -17.86
C ALA A 79 15.19 -6.60 -16.45
N ALA A 80 16.11 -5.64 -16.35
CA ALA A 80 16.49 -5.01 -15.08
C ALA A 80 15.30 -4.33 -14.39
N SER A 81 14.49 -3.61 -15.16
CA SER A 81 13.33 -2.89 -14.63
C SER A 81 12.21 -3.83 -14.19
N ILE A 82 11.95 -4.90 -14.94
CA ILE A 82 10.99 -5.93 -14.55
C ILE A 82 11.47 -6.64 -13.28
N TYR A 83 12.76 -7.03 -13.24
CA TYR A 83 13.35 -7.65 -12.05
C TYR A 83 13.21 -6.74 -10.83
N ARG A 84 13.45 -5.43 -10.98
CA ARG A 84 13.19 -4.45 -9.93
C ARG A 84 11.71 -4.41 -9.51
N GLY A 85 10.80 -4.32 -10.47
CA GLY A 85 9.36 -4.30 -10.23
C GLY A 85 8.82 -5.57 -9.58
N GLN A 86 9.51 -6.71 -9.73
CA GLN A 86 9.11 -7.98 -9.11
C GLN A 86 9.65 -8.16 -7.69
N ASN A 87 10.85 -7.64 -7.40
CA ASN A 87 11.59 -7.96 -6.16
C ASN A 87 11.73 -6.78 -5.20
N TYR A 88 11.57 -5.55 -5.69
CA TYR A 88 11.90 -4.33 -4.97
C TYR A 88 10.81 -3.25 -5.09
N HIS A 89 9.57 -3.63 -5.44
CA HIS A 89 8.43 -2.72 -5.42
C HIS A 89 8.07 -2.30 -3.98
N ASN A 90 7.48 -1.12 -3.86
CA ASN A 90 6.82 -0.73 -2.62
C ASN A 90 5.47 -1.42 -2.51
N THR A 91 5.04 -1.69 -1.28
CA THR A 91 3.74 -2.29 -1.02
C THR A 91 2.84 -1.29 -0.30
N VAL A 92 1.57 -1.30 -0.68
CA VAL A 92 0.51 -0.51 -0.09
C VAL A 92 -0.60 -1.46 0.35
N ILE A 93 -1.07 -1.31 1.58
CA ILE A 93 -2.31 -1.92 2.04
C ILE A 93 -3.37 -0.83 1.99
N SER A 94 -4.43 -1.06 1.23
CA SER A 94 -5.56 -0.15 1.05
C SER A 94 -6.82 -0.91 1.43
N VAL A 95 -7.44 -0.50 2.53
CA VAL A 95 -8.69 -1.12 3.00
C VAL A 95 -9.78 -0.08 2.94
N HIS A 96 -10.91 -0.45 2.34
CA HIS A 96 -12.09 0.38 2.27
C HIS A 96 -13.34 -0.40 2.64
N ASP A 97 -14.20 0.27 3.39
CA ASP A 97 -15.54 -0.18 3.73
C ASP A 97 -16.56 0.94 3.38
N GLN A 98 -17.81 0.73 3.76
CA GLN A 98 -18.89 1.69 3.51
C GLN A 98 -18.71 3.08 4.18
N TYR A 99 -17.80 3.20 5.16
CA TYR A 99 -17.60 4.39 6.00
C TYR A 99 -16.19 4.98 5.91
N ASN A 100 -15.18 4.17 5.60
CA ASN A 100 -13.78 4.49 5.75
C ASN A 100 -12.94 3.93 4.61
N GLN A 101 -11.90 4.66 4.26
CA GLN A 101 -10.80 4.14 3.46
C GLN A 101 -9.48 4.47 4.18
N ILE A 102 -8.75 3.43 4.58
CA ILE A 102 -7.41 3.54 5.15
C ILE A 102 -6.39 3.07 4.13
N ARG A 103 -5.25 3.75 4.12
CA ARG A 103 -4.10 3.37 3.34
C ARG A 103 -2.85 3.47 4.20
N LEU A 104 -1.94 2.53 4.00
CA LEU A 104 -0.57 2.61 4.50
C LEU A 104 0.38 1.99 3.46
N SER A 105 1.65 2.37 3.51
CA SER A 105 2.67 1.89 2.59
C SER A 105 3.97 1.56 3.30
N PHE A 106 4.73 0.67 2.71
CA PHE A 106 6.04 0.29 3.20
C PHE A 106 6.96 -0.09 2.04
N PRO A 107 8.25 0.25 2.12
CA PRO A 107 9.21 -0.06 1.09
C PRO A 107 9.68 -1.52 1.25
N VAL A 108 8.79 -2.49 1.07
CA VAL A 108 9.17 -3.92 1.03
C VAL A 108 8.24 -4.60 0.03
N ALA A 109 8.80 -5.48 -0.79
CA ALA A 109 8.04 -6.26 -1.75
C ALA A 109 7.13 -7.26 -1.03
N GLY A 110 5.81 -7.04 -1.13
CA GLY A 110 4.78 -8.00 -0.77
C GLY A 110 4.61 -9.01 -1.91
N ILE A 111 4.66 -10.29 -1.56
CA ILE A 111 4.72 -11.41 -2.52
C ILE A 111 3.36 -12.09 -2.58
N LYS A 112 2.74 -12.18 -1.42
CA LYS A 112 1.56 -12.99 -1.18
C LYS A 112 0.71 -12.32 -0.11
N SER A 113 -0.59 -12.51 -0.15
CA SER A 113 -1.48 -12.03 0.88
C SER A 113 -2.50 -13.07 1.30
N ASP A 114 -2.95 -12.94 2.54
CA ASP A 114 -4.11 -13.64 3.05
C ASP A 114 -5.00 -12.68 3.86
N TYR A 115 -6.25 -13.11 4.03
CA TYR A 115 -7.27 -12.35 4.73
C TYR A 115 -7.97 -13.24 5.73
N HIS A 116 -8.13 -12.74 6.94
CA HIS A 116 -8.89 -13.41 7.98
C HIS A 116 -9.94 -12.48 8.58
N THR A 117 -11.09 -13.04 8.95
CA THR A 117 -12.10 -12.32 9.73
C THR A 117 -12.50 -13.14 10.95
N GLY A 118 -12.30 -12.56 12.12
CA GLY A 118 -12.59 -13.16 13.41
C GLY A 118 -13.78 -12.46 14.08
N ARG A 119 -14.76 -13.25 14.53
CA ARG A 119 -15.87 -12.75 15.37
C ARG A 119 -15.69 -13.27 16.78
N TYR A 120 -15.41 -12.36 17.71
CA TYR A 120 -15.18 -12.69 19.12
C TYR A 120 -16.39 -12.32 19.96
N GLN A 121 -16.62 -13.09 21.01
CA GLN A 121 -17.66 -12.85 22.01
C GLN A 121 -17.01 -12.39 23.31
N ASN A 122 -17.68 -11.48 24.03
CA ASN A 122 -17.28 -10.93 25.33
C ASN A 122 -15.92 -10.18 25.36
N PRO A 123 -15.87 -8.92 24.88
CA PRO A 123 -16.96 -8.20 24.23
C PRO A 123 -17.19 -8.68 22.79
N SER A 124 -18.37 -8.37 22.25
CA SER A 124 -18.64 -8.65 20.84
C SER A 124 -17.76 -7.74 19.99
N ARG A 125 -16.93 -8.33 19.14
CA ARG A 125 -16.08 -7.58 18.21
C ARG A 125 -15.84 -8.38 16.94
N THR A 126 -15.73 -7.64 15.84
CA THR A 126 -15.30 -8.17 14.55
C THR A 126 -13.92 -7.62 14.28
N ILE A 127 -12.96 -8.49 14.00
CA ILE A 127 -11.61 -8.12 13.61
C ILE A 127 -11.40 -8.63 12.19
N GLU A 128 -11.02 -7.72 11.30
CA GLU A 128 -10.52 -8.08 9.97
C GLU A 128 -9.01 -7.94 9.98
N ASP A 129 -8.31 -8.96 9.47
CA ASP A 129 -6.86 -9.01 9.41
C ASP A 129 -6.43 -9.16 7.94
N TYR A 130 -5.65 -8.19 7.48
CA TYR A 130 -5.10 -8.09 6.14
C TYR A 130 -3.59 -8.27 6.21
N ARG A 131 -3.15 -9.48 5.86
CA ARG A 131 -1.75 -9.88 6.00
C ARG A 131 -1.06 -9.94 4.66
N VAL A 132 0.08 -9.27 4.56
CA VAL A 132 0.97 -9.31 3.41
C VAL A 132 2.28 -9.96 3.78
N LEU A 133 2.56 -11.10 3.15
CA LEU A 133 3.78 -11.85 3.28
C LEU A 133 4.88 -11.27 2.38
N THR A 134 6.09 -11.19 2.93
CA THR A 134 7.30 -10.70 2.30
C THR A 134 8.40 -11.77 2.44
N ASN A 135 9.55 -11.55 1.79
CA ASN A 135 10.73 -12.41 1.97
C ASN A 135 11.28 -12.44 3.41
N ASN A 136 10.86 -11.50 4.27
CA ASN A 136 11.43 -11.31 5.61
C ASN A 136 10.38 -11.35 6.74
N GLY A 137 9.20 -11.92 6.47
CA GLY A 137 8.10 -11.98 7.42
C GLY A 137 6.82 -11.35 6.86
N SER A 138 5.98 -10.76 7.70
CA SER A 138 4.69 -10.19 7.28
C SER A 138 4.44 -8.80 7.82
N LEU A 139 3.72 -8.00 7.04
CA LEU A 139 3.02 -6.83 7.54
C LEU A 139 1.53 -7.14 7.62
N ASP A 140 0.96 -6.87 8.78
CA ASP A 140 -0.41 -7.22 9.12
C ASP A 140 -1.14 -5.91 9.47
N LEU A 141 -2.28 -5.64 8.81
CA LEU A 141 -3.21 -4.58 9.18
C LEU A 141 -4.47 -5.24 9.75
N GLU A 142 -4.64 -5.16 11.07
CA GLU A 142 -5.90 -5.54 11.71
C GLU A 142 -6.78 -4.31 11.93
N ILE A 143 -8.07 -4.48 11.68
CA ILE A 143 -9.11 -3.49 11.94
C ILE A 143 -10.07 -4.09 12.95
N ASP A 144 -10.03 -3.58 14.20
CA ASP A 144 -10.93 -3.99 15.27
C ASP A 144 -12.14 -3.05 15.30
N TYR A 145 -13.29 -3.57 14.87
CA TYR A 145 -14.59 -2.88 14.88
C TYR A 145 -15.30 -3.03 16.24
N ALA A 146 -14.55 -2.94 17.34
CA ALA A 146 -15.04 -3.12 18.71
C ALA A 146 -16.34 -2.34 19.01
N ASP A 147 -17.22 -2.95 19.81
CA ASP A 147 -18.51 -2.39 20.21
C ASP A 147 -18.35 -1.04 20.95
N PHE A 148 -19.32 -0.14 20.76
CA PHE A 148 -19.29 1.29 21.12
C PHE A 148 -19.14 1.60 22.63
N LYS A 149 -19.07 0.56 23.47
CA LYS A 149 -19.01 0.67 24.93
C LYS A 149 -17.58 0.64 25.47
N ASP A 150 -16.59 0.29 24.66
CA ASP A 150 -15.18 0.18 25.07
C ASP A 150 -14.49 1.56 25.03
N TYR A 151 -14.78 2.40 26.04
CA TYR A 151 -14.07 3.68 26.26
C TYR A 151 -12.67 3.50 26.88
N ASP A 152 -12.40 2.29 27.37
CA ASP A 152 -11.17 1.95 28.09
C ASP A 152 -10.24 1.11 27.20
N TRP A 153 -8.95 1.39 27.28
CA TRP A 153 -7.91 0.71 26.51
C TRP A 153 -7.93 -0.80 26.76
N ARG A 154 -8.18 -1.59 25.71
CA ARG A 154 -8.15 -3.07 25.72
C ARG A 154 -8.89 -3.70 26.91
N ASN A 155 -10.05 -3.16 27.30
CA ASN A 155 -10.86 -3.64 28.43
C ASN A 155 -10.16 -3.63 29.79
N THR A 156 -9.14 -2.78 29.98
CA THR A 156 -8.37 -2.67 31.23
C THR A 156 -9.03 -1.76 32.28
N LYS A 157 -10.12 -1.08 31.95
CA LYS A 157 -10.73 0.02 32.73
C LYS A 157 -9.86 1.28 32.84
N ILE A 158 -8.83 1.39 32.01
CA ILE A 158 -7.98 2.57 31.89
C ILE A 158 -8.44 3.36 30.66
N ALA A 159 -8.96 4.57 30.87
CA ALA A 159 -9.28 5.46 29.76
C ALA A 159 -8.02 5.75 28.93
N TYR A 160 -8.14 5.76 27.60
CA TYR A 160 -7.01 5.98 26.70
C TYR A 160 -6.23 7.28 26.98
N GLU A 161 -6.91 8.34 27.41
CA GLU A 161 -6.30 9.64 27.74
C GLU A 161 -5.42 9.60 29.00
N LYS A 162 -5.62 8.60 29.85
CA LYS A 162 -4.86 8.39 31.10
C LYS A 162 -3.83 7.28 30.96
N LEU A 163 -3.74 6.65 29.79
CA LEU A 163 -2.86 5.52 29.55
C LEU A 163 -1.40 5.95 29.66
N THR A 164 -0.63 5.24 30.46
CA THR A 164 0.82 5.48 30.56
C THR A 164 1.61 4.35 29.92
N ASP A 165 2.86 4.66 29.59
CA ASP A 165 3.91 3.71 29.25
C ASP A 165 3.98 2.47 30.16
N LYS A 166 3.81 2.68 31.47
CA LYS A 166 3.87 1.62 32.47
C LYS A 166 2.66 0.70 32.35
N ASP A 167 1.48 1.26 32.11
CA ASP A 167 0.25 0.49 31.94
C ASP A 167 0.34 -0.42 30.71
N VAL A 168 0.84 0.12 29.59
CA VAL A 168 1.06 -0.65 28.36
C VAL A 168 2.01 -1.81 28.62
N ARG A 169 3.19 -1.54 29.19
CA ARG A 169 4.20 -2.59 29.47
C ARG A 169 3.67 -3.67 30.42
N ASN A 170 3.02 -3.28 31.51
CA ASN A 170 2.47 -4.23 32.48
C ASN A 170 1.42 -5.14 31.86
N PHE A 171 0.49 -4.57 31.07
CA PHE A 171 -0.55 -5.35 30.40
C PHE A 171 0.03 -6.41 29.45
N LEU A 172 1.03 -6.03 28.66
CA LEU A 172 1.68 -6.96 27.72
C LEU A 172 2.43 -8.08 28.46
N GLN A 173 3.15 -7.75 29.52
CA GLN A 173 3.84 -8.72 30.37
C GLN A 173 2.87 -9.69 31.06
N ASP A 174 1.75 -9.20 31.57
CA ASP A 174 0.75 -10.05 32.23
C ASP A 174 0.04 -10.97 31.25
N ASN A 175 -0.24 -10.50 30.03
CA ASN A 175 -0.79 -11.34 28.97
C ASN A 175 0.17 -12.44 28.52
N ALA A 176 1.47 -12.12 28.39
CA ALA A 176 2.50 -13.12 28.10
C ALA A 176 2.56 -14.22 29.17
N LYS A 177 2.52 -13.84 30.45
CA LYS A 177 2.47 -14.80 31.58
C LYS A 177 1.24 -15.71 31.50
N ARG A 178 0.05 -15.15 31.25
CA ARG A 178 -1.22 -15.89 31.19
C ARG A 178 -1.27 -16.90 30.04
N LYS A 179 -0.74 -16.54 28.87
CA LYS A 179 -0.74 -17.43 27.70
C LYS A 179 0.30 -18.56 27.77
N SER A 180 1.01 -18.71 28.89
CA SER A 180 2.12 -19.67 29.02
C SER A 180 3.15 -19.53 27.89
N SER A 181 3.31 -18.32 27.35
CA SER A 181 4.21 -18.05 26.22
C SER A 181 5.65 -17.98 26.73
N LYS A 182 6.16 -19.12 27.22
CA LYS A 182 7.52 -19.34 27.74
C LYS A 182 8.62 -19.01 26.71
N GLN A 183 8.23 -18.62 25.51
CA GLN A 183 9.09 -18.26 24.40
C GLN A 183 9.21 -16.74 24.20
N ILE A 184 8.54 -15.87 24.96
CA ILE A 184 8.77 -14.41 24.81
C ILE A 184 10.02 -14.01 25.61
N SER A 185 11.02 -13.45 24.94
CA SER A 185 12.32 -13.07 25.52
C SER A 185 12.41 -11.59 25.91
N ASP A 186 11.68 -10.71 25.23
CA ASP A 186 11.66 -9.26 25.50
C ASP A 186 10.27 -8.70 25.16
N ILE A 187 9.79 -7.75 25.98
CA ILE A 187 8.52 -7.04 25.78
C ILE A 187 8.73 -5.56 26.08
N LYS A 188 8.41 -4.71 25.10
CA LYS A 188 8.45 -3.25 25.23
C LYS A 188 7.10 -2.66 24.84
N GLY A 189 6.83 -1.47 25.36
CA GLY A 189 5.62 -0.74 25.06
C GLY A 189 5.70 0.70 25.52
N THR A 190 5.04 1.59 24.78
CA THR A 190 4.94 3.03 25.06
C THR A 190 3.65 3.59 24.47
N VAL A 191 3.19 4.72 25.02
CA VAL A 191 2.21 5.58 24.37
C VAL A 191 2.93 6.60 23.49
N PHE A 192 2.36 6.93 22.33
CA PHE A 192 2.94 7.93 21.44
C PHE A 192 1.90 8.91 20.92
N SER A 193 2.40 10.03 20.40
CA SER A 193 1.58 11.03 19.71
C SER A 193 2.11 11.23 18.30
N TYR A 194 1.18 11.41 17.35
CA TYR A 194 1.52 11.72 15.97
C TYR A 194 0.44 12.66 15.38
N PRO A 195 0.74 13.51 14.38
CA PRO A 195 -0.19 14.54 13.92
C PRO A 195 -1.57 14.00 13.48
N THR A 196 -1.62 12.86 12.78
CA THR A 196 -2.84 12.32 12.17
C THR A 196 -3.57 11.29 13.03
N VAL A 197 -2.96 10.80 14.12
CA VAL A 197 -3.52 9.71 14.94
C VAL A 197 -3.60 10.01 16.43
N THR A 198 -4.51 9.33 17.12
CA THR A 198 -4.76 9.43 18.56
C THR A 198 -4.83 8.05 19.19
N TYR A 199 -4.86 8.01 20.52
CA TYR A 199 -5.00 6.79 21.31
C TYR A 199 -3.94 5.75 20.96
N SER A 200 -2.72 6.24 20.73
CA SER A 200 -1.72 5.50 20.00
C SER A 200 -0.73 4.80 20.94
N THR A 201 -0.53 3.50 20.71
CA THR A 201 0.45 2.69 21.46
C THR A 201 1.37 1.97 20.52
N TRP A 202 2.65 1.93 20.86
CA TRP A 202 3.62 1.06 20.22
C TRP A 202 3.97 -0.06 21.19
N ASP A 203 4.11 -1.27 20.67
CA ASP A 203 4.62 -2.41 21.41
C ASP A 203 5.52 -3.29 20.56
N SER A 204 6.45 -3.98 21.24
CA SER A 204 7.41 -4.87 20.61
C SER A 204 7.57 -6.12 21.45
N MET A 205 7.56 -7.28 20.80
CA MET A 205 7.78 -8.58 21.43
C MET A 205 8.83 -9.36 20.66
N LYS A 206 9.78 -9.94 21.38
CA LYS A 206 10.78 -10.85 20.81
C LYS A 206 10.54 -12.27 21.28
N MET A 207 10.73 -13.23 20.38
CA MET A 207 10.66 -14.65 20.71
C MET A 207 11.77 -15.45 20.02
N PRO A 208 12.47 -16.37 20.71
CA PRO A 208 13.37 -17.30 20.05
C PRO A 208 12.61 -18.14 19.05
N HIS A 209 13.17 -18.25 17.85
CA HIS A 209 12.63 -19.06 16.78
C HIS A 209 13.72 -20.02 16.26
N PHE A 210 13.31 -21.20 15.84
CA PHE A 210 14.20 -22.19 15.25
C PHE A 210 13.76 -22.42 13.82
N GLU A 211 14.58 -21.98 12.87
CA GLU A 211 14.34 -22.15 11.45
C GLU A 211 15.52 -22.92 10.85
N ASN A 212 15.24 -24.04 10.18
CA ASN A 212 16.26 -24.86 9.51
C ASN A 212 17.45 -25.25 10.40
N GLY A 213 17.19 -25.52 11.70
CA GLY A 213 18.23 -25.88 12.67
C GLY A 213 19.10 -24.72 13.17
N LYS A 214 18.88 -23.49 12.70
CA LYS A 214 19.53 -22.28 13.21
C LYS A 214 18.61 -21.55 14.19
N LYS A 215 19.19 -21.11 15.31
CA LYS A 215 18.49 -20.25 16.26
C LYS A 215 18.45 -18.83 15.71
N THR A 216 17.26 -18.30 15.53
CA THR A 216 17.00 -16.90 15.20
C THR A 216 16.07 -16.28 16.25
N THR A 217 15.78 -14.99 16.13
CA THR A 217 14.78 -14.30 16.97
C THR A 217 13.72 -13.75 16.04
N LEU A 218 12.46 -14.03 16.33
CA LEU A 218 11.33 -13.37 15.69
C LEU A 218 10.96 -12.15 16.52
N THR A 219 10.87 -10.99 15.88
CA THR A 219 10.38 -9.75 16.49
C THR A 219 9.02 -9.41 15.89
N ILE A 220 8.11 -8.96 16.74
CA ILE A 220 6.79 -8.44 16.37
C ILE A 220 6.74 -7.02 16.89
N ASP A 221 6.74 -6.04 16.00
CA ASP A 221 6.56 -4.63 16.32
C ASP A 221 5.18 -4.19 15.87
N THR A 222 4.41 -3.55 16.74
CA THR A 222 3.06 -3.09 16.41
C THR A 222 2.85 -1.64 16.79
N ILE A 223 2.04 -0.95 15.98
CA ILE A 223 1.37 0.29 16.38
C ILE A 223 -0.13 0.09 16.38
N ASN A 224 -0.77 0.71 17.36
CA ASN A 224 -2.19 0.67 17.54
C ASN A 224 -2.65 2.12 17.56
N PHE A 225 -3.70 2.48 16.83
CA PHE A 225 -4.14 3.88 16.79
C PHE A 225 -5.57 4.04 16.26
N LYS A 226 -6.14 5.22 16.51
CA LYS A 226 -7.33 5.74 15.81
C LYS A 226 -6.96 7.03 15.07
N PHE A 227 -7.68 7.40 14.03
CA PHE A 227 -7.46 8.70 13.37
C PHE A 227 -7.97 9.86 14.24
N LYS A 228 -7.25 10.99 14.23
CA LYS A 228 -7.74 12.24 14.87
C LYS A 228 -8.93 12.82 14.12
N GLY A 229 -9.79 13.53 14.85
CA GLY A 229 -10.99 14.15 14.27
C GLY A 229 -12.13 13.17 14.00
N TYR A 230 -11.89 11.88 14.17
CA TYR A 230 -12.92 10.85 14.18
C TYR A 230 -13.37 10.63 15.63
N ASN A 231 -14.68 10.46 15.82
CA ASN A 231 -15.21 10.08 17.13
C ASN A 231 -14.60 8.75 17.58
N MET A 232 -14.55 8.46 18.88
CA MET A 232 -14.11 7.16 19.41
C MET A 232 -14.85 5.94 18.83
N ARG A 233 -15.96 6.17 18.12
CA ARG A 233 -16.85 5.19 17.47
C ARG A 233 -16.29 4.55 16.18
N TYR A 234 -15.10 4.96 15.74
CA TYR A 234 -14.40 4.39 14.57
C TYR A 234 -13.47 3.24 15.00
N PRO A 235 -13.13 2.32 14.08
CA PRO A 235 -12.34 1.13 14.39
C PRO A 235 -10.97 1.49 14.98
N LEU A 236 -10.44 0.57 15.79
CA LEU A 236 -9.05 0.61 16.23
C LEU A 236 -8.20 -0.10 15.17
N TYR A 237 -7.18 0.59 14.68
CA TYR A 237 -6.24 0.04 13.72
C TYR A 237 -5.04 -0.52 14.45
N HIS A 238 -4.63 -1.73 14.07
CA HIS A 238 -3.43 -2.38 14.52
C HIS A 238 -2.58 -2.66 13.30
N VAL A 239 -1.36 -2.13 13.26
CA VAL A 239 -0.41 -2.41 12.20
C VAL A 239 0.80 -3.09 12.82
N GLY A 240 0.99 -4.36 12.48
CA GLY A 240 2.08 -5.19 12.99
C GLY A 240 3.06 -5.54 11.90
N PHE A 241 4.35 -5.50 12.21
CA PHE A 241 5.39 -6.10 11.39
C PHE A 241 6.04 -7.25 12.14
N VAL A 242 5.92 -8.46 11.59
CA VAL A 242 6.49 -9.69 12.12
C VAL A 242 7.69 -10.03 11.26
N TYR A 243 8.87 -10.18 11.87
CA TYR A 243 10.11 -10.37 11.12
C TYR A 243 11.19 -11.13 11.87
N TYR A 244 12.13 -11.70 11.12
CA TYR A 244 13.28 -12.39 11.67
C TYR A 244 14.46 -11.42 11.88
N ASP A 245 14.99 -11.38 13.10
CA ASP A 245 16.18 -10.61 13.44
C ASP A 245 17.38 -11.09 12.59
N ASN A 246 18.17 -10.13 12.10
CA ASN A 246 19.36 -10.32 11.23
C ASN A 246 19.10 -10.66 9.77
N ILE A 247 17.85 -10.62 9.30
CA ILE A 247 17.52 -10.60 7.88
C ILE A 247 16.95 -9.20 7.60
N PRO A 248 17.62 -8.33 6.83
CA PRO A 248 17.09 -6.98 6.60
C PRO A 248 15.93 -7.00 5.60
N ALA A 249 14.91 -6.17 5.80
CA ALA A 249 13.89 -5.95 4.78
C ALA A 249 14.49 -5.21 3.57
N LEU A 250 14.12 -5.61 2.36
CA LEU A 250 14.82 -5.26 1.11
C LEU A 250 16.34 -5.54 1.14
N ASN A 251 16.84 -6.36 2.07
CA ASN A 251 18.26 -6.51 2.37
C ASN A 251 19.00 -5.24 2.82
N LYS A 252 18.35 -4.11 3.15
CA LYS A 252 19.04 -2.86 3.58
C LYS A 252 18.35 -1.89 4.54
N ILE A 253 17.04 -1.98 4.79
CA ILE A 253 16.41 -1.12 5.81
C ILE A 253 16.37 -1.90 7.12
N PRO A 254 16.96 -1.37 8.21
CA PRO A 254 16.84 -2.00 9.52
C PRO A 254 15.36 -2.14 9.88
N THR A 255 14.96 -3.37 10.19
CA THR A 255 13.56 -3.71 10.30
C THR A 255 12.86 -2.99 11.46
N ASP A 256 13.61 -2.75 12.54
CA ASP A 256 13.23 -1.95 13.71
C ASP A 256 12.98 -0.45 13.39
N LYS A 257 13.33 0.00 12.18
CA LYS A 257 13.06 1.36 11.69
C LYS A 257 11.87 1.46 10.76
N LEU A 258 11.37 0.36 10.19
CA LEU A 258 10.33 0.41 9.16
C LEU A 258 9.04 1.04 9.69
N LEU A 259 8.62 0.60 10.87
CA LEU A 259 7.33 0.96 11.39
C LEU A 259 7.25 2.46 11.70
N ALA A 260 8.23 2.99 12.44
CA ALA A 260 8.26 4.38 12.85
C ALA A 260 8.52 5.35 11.69
N ASN A 261 9.31 4.94 10.68
CA ASN A 261 9.80 5.85 9.65
C ASN A 261 9.08 5.76 8.30
N TYR A 262 8.42 4.64 8.02
CA TYR A 262 7.75 4.43 6.73
C TYR A 262 6.27 4.12 6.91
N VAL A 263 5.94 3.17 7.78
CA VAL A 263 4.54 2.73 7.97
C VAL A 263 3.71 3.83 8.62
N LEU A 264 4.00 4.22 9.88
CA LEU A 264 3.23 5.23 10.62
C LEU A 264 3.06 6.55 9.83
N PRO A 265 4.11 7.12 9.22
CA PRO A 265 3.98 8.35 8.44
C PRO A 265 3.13 8.22 7.18
N SER A 266 3.10 7.03 6.57
CA SER A 266 2.30 6.76 5.37
C SER A 266 0.81 6.53 5.64
N VAL A 267 0.42 6.39 6.91
CA VAL A 267 -0.97 6.13 7.29
C VAL A 267 -1.84 7.31 6.88
N GLN A 268 -2.78 7.06 5.97
CA GLN A 268 -3.72 8.04 5.45
C GLN A 268 -5.15 7.56 5.60
N ASN A 269 -6.03 8.48 5.98
CA ASN A 269 -7.46 8.30 5.80
C ASN A 269 -7.85 8.94 4.46
N LEU A 270 -8.35 8.14 3.54
CA LEU A 270 -8.69 8.57 2.18
C LEU A 270 -10.16 8.94 2.02
N ASN A 271 -10.91 9.19 3.11
CA ASN A 271 -12.30 9.65 3.01
C ASN A 271 -12.43 10.99 2.27
N GLU A 272 -11.35 11.78 2.22
CA GLU A 272 -11.27 12.99 1.39
C GLU A 272 -11.47 12.71 -0.11
N LEU A 273 -11.23 11.48 -0.60
CA LEU A 273 -11.53 11.08 -1.98
C LEU A 273 -12.99 11.38 -2.32
N ASN A 274 -13.91 11.24 -1.37
CA ASN A 274 -15.33 11.53 -1.57
C ASN A 274 -15.62 13.01 -1.83
N GLN A 275 -14.68 13.92 -1.51
CA GLN A 275 -14.84 15.34 -1.76
C GLN A 275 -14.61 15.66 -3.24
N TYR A 276 -13.63 15.04 -3.89
CA TYR A 276 -13.20 15.39 -5.26
C TYR A 276 -13.40 14.29 -6.32
N SER A 277 -13.72 13.06 -5.93
CA SER A 277 -13.98 11.94 -6.84
C SER A 277 -15.37 11.33 -6.61
N ARG A 278 -15.83 10.55 -7.59
CA ARG A 278 -17.05 9.74 -7.53
C ARG A 278 -16.73 8.30 -7.93
N ILE A 279 -17.51 7.36 -7.42
CA ILE A 279 -17.40 5.94 -7.78
C ILE A 279 -18.23 5.70 -9.03
N GLU A 280 -17.65 4.97 -9.98
CA GLU A 280 -18.28 4.48 -11.20
C GLU A 280 -18.23 2.94 -11.20
N ASN A 281 -19.08 2.32 -12.03
CA ASN A 281 -19.14 0.87 -12.17
C ASN A 281 -19.01 0.48 -13.64
N LEU A 282 -18.09 -0.42 -13.96
CA LEU A 282 -17.98 -1.07 -15.27
C LEU A 282 -17.94 -2.59 -15.05
N ASN A 283 -18.96 -3.30 -15.54
CA ASN A 283 -19.09 -4.75 -15.41
C ASN A 283 -19.00 -5.29 -13.97
N GLY A 284 -19.42 -4.51 -12.97
CA GLY A 284 -19.33 -4.89 -11.56
C GLY A 284 -18.01 -4.54 -10.88
N VAL A 285 -17.01 -4.06 -11.64
CA VAL A 285 -15.79 -3.46 -11.08
C VAL A 285 -16.08 -2.00 -10.72
N LEU A 286 -15.74 -1.61 -9.49
CA LEU A 286 -15.89 -0.26 -8.98
C LEU A 286 -14.55 0.47 -9.02
N TYR A 287 -14.56 1.69 -9.56
CA TYR A 287 -13.39 2.56 -9.68
C TYR A 287 -13.76 4.01 -9.44
N ARG A 288 -12.77 4.89 -9.22
CA ARG A 288 -13.01 6.32 -8.99
C ARG A 288 -12.60 7.19 -10.18
N VAL A 289 -13.39 8.22 -10.45
CA VAL A 289 -13.07 9.30 -11.41
C VAL A 289 -13.30 10.66 -10.75
N PRO A 290 -12.66 11.76 -11.21
CA PRO A 290 -12.92 13.08 -10.64
C PRO A 290 -14.39 13.48 -10.84
N LYS A 291 -15.00 14.15 -9.86
CA LYS A 291 -16.42 14.55 -9.93
C LYS A 291 -16.75 15.41 -11.14
N ASP A 292 -15.82 16.26 -11.53
CA ASP A 292 -15.89 17.19 -12.66
C ASP A 292 -15.33 16.61 -13.97
N ALA A 293 -14.94 15.33 -14.00
CA ALA A 293 -14.55 14.67 -15.24
C ALA A 293 -15.77 14.41 -16.13
N ILE A 294 -15.65 14.81 -17.39
CA ILE A 294 -16.65 14.66 -18.45
C ILE A 294 -16.52 13.27 -19.04
N TYR A 295 -17.63 12.52 -19.08
CA TYR A 295 -17.70 11.25 -19.78
C TYR A 295 -17.63 11.48 -21.30
N VAL A 296 -16.67 10.82 -21.96
CA VAL A 296 -16.43 10.96 -23.40
C VAL A 296 -17.18 9.88 -24.17
N GLY A 297 -17.17 8.64 -23.67
CA GLY A 297 -17.84 7.52 -24.31
C GLY A 297 -17.47 6.17 -23.72
N GLU A 298 -18.19 5.15 -24.16
CA GLU A 298 -17.90 3.74 -23.92
C GLU A 298 -17.74 3.06 -25.27
N GLU A 299 -16.61 2.38 -25.43
CA GLU A 299 -16.32 1.54 -26.58
C GLU A 299 -16.39 0.09 -26.12
N LYS A 300 -17.24 -0.70 -26.79
CA LYS A 300 -17.16 -2.15 -26.70
C LYS A 300 -15.99 -2.59 -27.57
N GLY A 301 -14.81 -2.71 -26.97
CA GLY A 301 -13.58 -3.04 -27.70
C GLY A 301 -13.72 -4.37 -28.44
N THR A 302 -14.05 -5.45 -27.70
CA THR A 302 -14.31 -6.78 -28.24
C THR A 302 -15.52 -7.41 -27.54
N GLU A 303 -15.91 -8.64 -27.89
CA GLU A 303 -17.00 -9.34 -27.17
C GLU A 303 -16.70 -9.62 -25.68
N TYR A 304 -15.44 -9.47 -25.27
CA TYR A 304 -14.95 -9.72 -23.91
C TYR A 304 -14.31 -8.48 -23.26
N GLN A 305 -14.20 -7.34 -23.96
CA GLN A 305 -13.57 -6.12 -23.45
C GLN A 305 -14.48 -4.91 -23.60
N ASP A 306 -14.66 -4.19 -22.49
CA ASP A 306 -15.35 -2.90 -22.48
C ASP A 306 -14.41 -1.81 -21.97
N ILE A 307 -14.46 -0.65 -22.62
CA ILE A 307 -13.59 0.50 -22.35
C ILE A 307 -14.44 1.75 -22.13
N ARG A 308 -14.11 2.55 -21.11
CA ARG A 308 -14.68 3.87 -20.88
C ARG A 308 -13.61 4.94 -20.85
N SER A 309 -13.95 6.09 -21.41
CA SER A 309 -13.07 7.26 -21.44
C SER A 309 -13.72 8.47 -20.78
N TYR A 310 -12.91 9.22 -20.02
CA TYR A 310 -13.28 10.48 -19.40
C TYR A 310 -12.22 11.54 -19.67
N LYS A 311 -12.58 12.82 -19.55
CA LYS A 311 -11.67 13.95 -19.70
C LYS A 311 -11.91 15.02 -18.62
N LYS A 312 -10.83 15.58 -18.09
CA LYS A 312 -10.84 16.75 -17.19
C LYS A 312 -9.72 17.70 -17.60
N GLY A 313 -10.08 18.80 -18.28
CA GLY A 313 -9.08 19.70 -18.85
C GLY A 313 -8.12 18.95 -19.80
N ASN A 314 -6.83 18.98 -19.50
CA ASN A 314 -5.79 18.27 -20.26
C ASN A 314 -5.50 16.85 -19.73
N ILE A 315 -6.26 16.37 -18.75
CA ILE A 315 -6.12 15.01 -18.20
C ILE A 315 -7.14 14.10 -18.87
N THR A 316 -6.68 12.92 -19.29
CA THR A 316 -7.54 11.87 -19.87
C THR A 316 -7.49 10.61 -19.02
N PHE A 317 -8.62 9.94 -18.92
CA PHE A 317 -8.83 8.75 -18.10
C PHE A 317 -9.37 7.64 -18.99
N PHE A 318 -8.74 6.47 -18.94
CA PHE A 318 -9.15 5.28 -19.69
C PHE A 318 -9.32 4.12 -18.71
N VAL A 319 -10.48 3.50 -18.72
CA VAL A 319 -10.82 2.38 -17.85
C VAL A 319 -11.25 1.22 -18.72
N SER A 320 -10.66 0.05 -18.52
CA SER A 320 -10.95 -1.15 -19.30
C SER A 320 -11.20 -2.32 -18.37
N THR A 321 -12.21 -3.12 -18.69
CA THR A 321 -12.42 -4.46 -18.11
C THR A 321 -12.35 -5.51 -19.20
N ASN A 322 -11.65 -6.61 -18.96
CA ASN A 322 -11.51 -7.73 -19.89
C ASN A 322 -11.96 -9.03 -19.19
N ASN A 323 -12.99 -9.68 -19.72
CA ASN A 323 -13.55 -10.93 -19.19
C ASN A 323 -12.60 -12.09 -19.51
N ILE A 324 -11.79 -12.47 -18.52
CA ILE A 324 -10.73 -13.47 -18.71
C ILE A 324 -11.29 -14.84 -19.13
N PRO A 325 -12.35 -15.40 -18.49
CA PRO A 325 -12.91 -16.68 -18.90
C PRO A 325 -13.41 -16.72 -20.35
N LYS A 326 -13.94 -15.59 -20.86
CA LYS A 326 -14.45 -15.49 -22.23
C LYS A 326 -13.39 -15.14 -23.26
N ASN A 327 -12.24 -14.61 -22.84
CA ASN A 327 -11.18 -14.20 -23.74
C ASN A 327 -10.18 -15.35 -23.99
N PRO A 328 -10.16 -15.95 -25.20
CA PRO A 328 -9.28 -17.08 -25.50
C PRO A 328 -7.79 -16.72 -25.42
N TYR A 329 -7.44 -15.43 -25.56
CA TYR A 329 -6.06 -14.92 -25.51
C TYR A 329 -5.62 -14.53 -24.11
N ALA A 330 -6.54 -14.45 -23.14
CA ALA A 330 -6.23 -13.99 -21.80
C ALA A 330 -6.04 -15.12 -20.78
N ARG A 331 -6.15 -16.39 -21.22
CA ARG A 331 -5.95 -17.55 -20.34
C ARG A 331 -4.54 -17.60 -19.77
N ASP A 332 -3.55 -17.20 -20.56
CA ASP A 332 -2.14 -17.16 -20.14
C ASP A 332 -1.88 -16.06 -19.08
N LEU A 333 -2.84 -15.16 -18.84
CA LEU A 333 -2.78 -14.19 -17.73
C LEU A 333 -3.02 -14.83 -16.37
N VAL A 334 -3.55 -16.06 -16.33
CA VAL A 334 -3.76 -16.81 -15.09
C VAL A 334 -2.81 -18.01 -15.07
N VAL A 335 -1.89 -17.99 -14.11
CA VAL A 335 -0.87 -19.03 -13.92
C VAL A 335 -1.09 -19.65 -12.54
N ASN A 336 -1.21 -20.98 -12.49
CA ASN A 336 -1.46 -21.72 -11.25
C ASN A 336 -2.65 -21.17 -10.43
N GLY A 337 -3.71 -20.71 -11.12
CA GLY A 337 -4.91 -20.15 -10.50
C GLY A 337 -4.80 -18.68 -10.05
N HIS A 338 -3.63 -18.04 -10.21
CA HIS A 338 -3.39 -16.65 -9.83
C HIS A 338 -3.16 -15.76 -11.05
N TYR A 339 -3.55 -14.49 -10.96
CA TYR A 339 -3.30 -13.53 -12.03
C TYR A 339 -1.82 -13.12 -12.06
N ASN A 340 -1.21 -13.19 -13.23
CA ASN A 340 0.21 -12.95 -13.39
C ASN A 340 0.52 -11.48 -13.73
N PHE A 341 0.83 -10.68 -12.71
CA PHE A 341 1.17 -9.26 -12.89
C PHE A 341 2.48 -9.02 -13.65
N LYS A 342 3.34 -10.05 -13.82
CA LYS A 342 4.55 -9.93 -14.64
C LYS A 342 4.21 -9.56 -16.09
N ILE A 343 3.12 -10.11 -16.63
CA ILE A 343 2.70 -9.82 -18.00
C ILE A 343 2.33 -8.34 -18.16
N ASN A 344 1.76 -7.71 -17.12
CA ASN A 344 1.51 -6.28 -17.13
C ASN A 344 2.82 -5.48 -17.14
N LEU A 345 3.80 -5.85 -16.31
CA LEU A 345 5.14 -5.22 -16.34
C LEU A 345 5.80 -5.32 -17.72
N ASP A 346 5.74 -6.51 -18.33
CA ASP A 346 6.24 -6.76 -19.69
C ASP A 346 5.54 -5.87 -20.72
N THR A 347 4.20 -5.88 -20.71
CA THR A 347 3.35 -5.15 -21.66
C THR A 347 3.56 -3.65 -21.58
N PHE A 348 3.66 -3.08 -20.38
CA PHE A 348 3.90 -1.64 -20.24
C PHE A 348 5.27 -1.23 -20.79
N TRP A 349 6.29 -2.05 -20.56
CA TRP A 349 7.61 -1.83 -21.17
C TRP A 349 7.54 -1.87 -22.70
N ASP A 350 6.76 -2.79 -23.27
CA ASP A 350 6.62 -2.91 -24.73
C ASP A 350 5.81 -1.77 -25.35
N ILE A 351 4.76 -1.28 -24.67
CA ILE A 351 3.95 -0.15 -25.15
C ILE A 351 4.73 1.16 -25.05
N TYR A 352 5.48 1.37 -23.96
CA TYR A 352 6.15 2.63 -23.67
C TYR A 352 7.67 2.62 -23.95
N TYR A 353 8.13 1.63 -24.72
CA TYR A 353 9.49 1.23 -25.15
C TYR A 353 10.51 2.35 -25.46
N SER A 354 10.05 3.60 -25.63
CA SER A 354 10.86 4.79 -25.90
C SER A 354 11.76 5.28 -24.74
N GLN A 355 11.84 4.58 -23.62
CA GLN A 355 12.39 5.10 -22.35
C GLN A 355 13.64 4.30 -21.94
N PRO A 356 14.83 4.90 -21.89
CA PRO A 356 16.08 4.14 -21.80
C PRO A 356 16.52 3.72 -20.38
N THR A 357 15.81 4.06 -19.29
CA THR A 357 16.25 3.69 -17.92
C THR A 357 15.09 3.40 -16.95
N SER A 358 15.36 2.60 -15.91
CA SER A 358 14.41 2.29 -14.83
C SER A 358 13.99 3.50 -14.00
N ASP A 359 14.74 4.60 -14.07
CA ASP A 359 14.49 5.80 -13.26
C ASP A 359 13.19 6.53 -13.65
N TYR A 360 12.65 6.19 -14.83
CA TYR A 360 11.43 6.75 -15.38
C TYR A 360 10.18 5.95 -15.06
N ILE A 361 10.31 4.79 -14.40
CA ILE A 361 9.16 3.96 -14.07
C ILE A 361 9.22 3.55 -12.61
N ASN A 362 8.19 3.95 -11.86
CA ASN A 362 8.00 3.52 -10.48
C ASN A 362 6.87 2.49 -10.40
N TYR A 363 7.04 1.51 -9.51
CA TYR A 363 6.10 0.42 -9.31
C TYR A 363 5.69 0.36 -7.84
N ALA A 364 4.39 0.14 -7.62
CA ALA A 364 3.90 -0.30 -6.33
C ALA A 364 2.84 -1.36 -6.48
N VAL A 365 2.74 -2.19 -5.46
CA VAL A 365 1.69 -3.19 -5.34
C VAL A 365 0.72 -2.72 -4.29
N ILE A 366 -0.56 -2.77 -4.63
CA ILE A 366 -1.64 -2.35 -3.76
C ILE A 366 -2.50 -3.56 -3.47
N TRP A 367 -2.63 -3.89 -2.19
CA TRP A 367 -3.57 -4.89 -1.71
C TRP A 367 -4.86 -4.16 -1.31
N ASN A 368 -5.83 -4.12 -2.24
CA ASN A 368 -7.14 -3.50 -2.04
C ASN A 368 -8.11 -4.51 -1.43
N ASN A 369 -8.42 -4.40 -0.14
CA ASN A 369 -9.22 -5.40 0.59
C ASN A 369 -8.73 -6.84 0.31
N ASN A 370 -7.42 -7.08 0.40
CA ASN A 370 -6.73 -8.34 0.05
C ASN A 370 -6.66 -8.70 -1.46
N ILE A 371 -7.26 -7.93 -2.36
CA ILE A 371 -7.12 -8.16 -3.81
C ILE A 371 -5.86 -7.44 -4.33
N PRO A 372 -4.93 -8.14 -5.00
CA PRO A 372 -3.72 -7.52 -5.53
C PRO A 372 -4.02 -6.56 -6.68
N GLY A 373 -3.20 -5.53 -6.79
CA GLY A 373 -3.11 -4.67 -7.95
C GLY A 373 -1.72 -4.10 -8.15
N LEU A 374 -1.38 -3.80 -9.39
CA LEU A 374 -0.10 -3.23 -9.79
C LEU A 374 -0.31 -1.79 -10.27
N SER A 375 0.25 -0.83 -9.54
CA SER A 375 0.33 0.58 -9.92
C SER A 375 1.69 0.85 -10.56
N THR A 376 1.67 1.47 -11.73
CA THR A 376 2.88 1.94 -12.41
C THR A 376 2.78 3.43 -12.68
N HIS A 377 3.88 4.13 -12.47
CA HIS A 377 3.98 5.55 -12.77
C HIS A 377 5.15 5.76 -13.70
N ILE A 378 4.84 6.21 -14.92
CA ILE A 378 5.78 6.40 -16.00
C ILE A 378 5.97 7.91 -16.21
N TYR A 379 7.20 8.35 -16.02
CA TYR A 379 7.66 9.71 -16.27
C TYR A 379 8.33 9.74 -17.62
N THR A 380 7.66 10.26 -18.63
CA THR A 380 8.17 10.19 -20.01
C THR A 380 9.21 11.31 -20.29
N PRO A 381 10.49 11.02 -20.62
CA PRO A 381 11.38 12.03 -21.15
C PRO A 381 10.84 12.57 -22.47
N HIS A 382 10.96 13.88 -22.63
CA HIS A 382 10.68 14.58 -23.89
C HIS A 382 9.21 14.53 -24.35
N LYS A 383 8.28 14.21 -23.45
CA LYS A 383 6.85 14.43 -23.65
C LYS A 383 6.29 15.29 -22.53
N ASP A 384 5.25 16.05 -22.87
CA ASP A 384 4.57 16.92 -21.92
C ASP A 384 3.58 16.17 -21.02
N ASP A 385 3.45 14.84 -21.18
CA ASP A 385 2.45 14.02 -20.46
C ASP A 385 3.08 12.84 -19.72
N HIS A 386 2.75 12.69 -18.44
CA HIS A 386 3.06 11.53 -17.61
C HIS A 386 1.89 10.56 -17.54
N ILE A 387 2.18 9.32 -17.14
CA ILE A 387 1.20 8.23 -17.16
C ILE A 387 1.14 7.56 -15.80
N LEU A 388 -0.08 7.45 -15.25
CA LEU A 388 -0.38 6.53 -14.15
C LEU A 388 -1.15 5.35 -14.73
N THR A 389 -0.79 4.14 -14.33
CA THR A 389 -1.59 2.95 -14.60
C THR A 389 -1.86 2.19 -13.32
N PHE A 390 -3.01 1.53 -13.26
CA PHE A 390 -3.37 0.60 -12.20
C PHE A 390 -4.04 -0.62 -12.82
N ASN A 391 -3.59 -1.80 -12.43
CA ASN A 391 -4.14 -3.06 -12.90
C ASN A 391 -4.56 -3.92 -11.73
N SER A 392 -5.67 -4.64 -11.85
CA SER A 392 -6.12 -5.59 -10.86
C SER A 392 -6.96 -6.70 -11.51
N TYR A 393 -7.32 -7.71 -10.75
CA TYR A 393 -8.13 -8.84 -11.21
C TYR A 393 -9.03 -9.30 -10.07
N ASP A 394 -10.32 -9.48 -10.35
CA ASP A 394 -11.31 -9.90 -9.35
C ASP A 394 -11.66 -11.40 -9.42
N GLY A 395 -10.91 -12.19 -10.20
CA GLY A 395 -11.26 -13.59 -10.46
C GLY A 395 -12.14 -13.80 -11.69
N THR A 396 -12.66 -12.74 -12.31
CA THR A 396 -13.45 -12.80 -13.56
C THR A 396 -12.95 -11.79 -14.59
N TYR A 397 -12.84 -10.52 -14.20
CA TYR A 397 -12.41 -9.42 -15.04
C TYR A 397 -11.02 -8.96 -14.63
N SER A 398 -10.10 -8.87 -15.59
CA SER A 398 -8.93 -8.02 -15.40
C SER A 398 -9.34 -6.57 -15.64
N PHE A 399 -8.87 -5.70 -14.77
CA PHE A 399 -9.14 -4.28 -14.76
C PHE A 399 -7.86 -3.52 -15.07
N THR A 400 -7.94 -2.55 -15.97
CA THR A 400 -6.85 -1.64 -16.30
C THR A 400 -7.38 -0.22 -16.27
N TYR A 401 -6.73 0.64 -15.50
CA TYR A 401 -7.02 2.08 -15.43
C TYR A 401 -5.75 2.83 -15.82
N ILE A 402 -5.83 3.71 -16.82
CA ILE A 402 -4.75 4.57 -17.29
C ILE A 402 -5.18 6.03 -17.17
N ILE A 403 -4.29 6.87 -16.63
CA ILE A 403 -4.45 8.32 -16.59
C ILE A 403 -3.26 8.95 -17.30
N PHE A 404 -3.53 9.73 -18.34
CA PHE A 404 -2.53 10.62 -18.95
C PHE A 404 -2.75 12.03 -18.41
N TYR A 405 -1.70 12.64 -17.88
CA TYR A 405 -1.77 13.97 -17.29
C TYR A 405 -0.53 14.79 -17.62
N PRO A 406 -0.63 16.14 -17.64
CA PRO A 406 0.51 16.97 -18.00
C PRO A 406 1.65 16.88 -16.97
N SER A 407 2.90 16.87 -17.43
CA SER A 407 4.12 16.77 -16.61
C SER A 407 4.30 17.94 -15.63
N PHE A 408 3.65 19.07 -15.89
CA PHE A 408 3.68 20.27 -15.04
C PHE A 408 2.63 20.26 -13.91
N LEU A 409 1.84 19.19 -13.76
CA LEU A 409 0.85 19.08 -12.69
C LEU A 409 1.53 19.14 -11.31
N HIS A 410 0.95 19.86 -10.36
CA HIS A 410 1.54 19.97 -9.02
C HIS A 410 1.53 18.63 -8.28
N ALA A 411 2.55 18.38 -7.45
CA ALA A 411 2.71 17.11 -6.72
C ALA A 411 1.48 16.70 -5.89
N GLU A 412 0.79 17.66 -5.27
CA GLU A 412 -0.45 17.41 -4.53
C GLU A 412 -1.59 16.93 -5.43
N GLU A 413 -1.71 17.46 -6.65
CA GLU A 413 -2.70 17.00 -7.62
C GLU A 413 -2.36 15.61 -8.16
N VAL A 414 -1.07 15.34 -8.41
CA VAL A 414 -0.60 14.00 -8.79
C VAL A 414 -0.93 13.00 -7.69
N GLN A 415 -0.76 13.37 -6.43
CA GLN A 415 -1.09 12.50 -5.31
C GLN A 415 -2.60 12.22 -5.22
N LYS A 416 -3.47 13.20 -5.51
CA LYS A 416 -4.92 12.99 -5.61
C LYS A 416 -5.27 12.01 -6.74
N LEU A 417 -4.62 12.13 -7.89
CA LEU A 417 -4.80 11.19 -9.00
C LEU A 417 -4.34 9.78 -8.61
N ARG A 418 -3.19 9.65 -7.93
CA ARG A 418 -2.66 8.38 -7.43
C ARG A 418 -3.61 7.72 -6.42
N ASN A 419 -4.05 8.47 -5.41
CA ASN A 419 -5.00 7.96 -4.40
C ASN A 419 -6.34 7.52 -5.02
N MET A 420 -6.74 8.15 -6.13
CA MET A 420 -7.97 7.82 -6.84
C MET A 420 -7.83 6.61 -7.77
N ILE A 421 -6.77 6.53 -8.57
CA ILE A 421 -6.57 5.46 -9.56
C ILE A 421 -6.34 4.09 -8.90
N GLU A 422 -5.74 4.10 -7.70
CA GLU A 422 -5.42 2.89 -6.94
C GLU A 422 -6.62 2.34 -6.15
N PHE A 423 -7.79 2.99 -6.20
CA PHE A 423 -9.03 2.43 -5.65
C PHE A 423 -9.57 1.33 -6.56
N PHE A 424 -9.85 0.18 -5.95
CA PHE A 424 -10.46 -0.97 -6.63
C PHE A 424 -11.38 -1.73 -5.69
N ASP A 425 -12.57 -2.05 -6.17
CA ASP A 425 -13.48 -3.01 -5.54
C ASP A 425 -14.23 -3.78 -6.64
N SER A 426 -14.82 -4.92 -6.27
CA SER A 426 -15.63 -5.69 -7.21
C SER A 426 -16.83 -6.35 -6.54
N THR A 427 -17.96 -6.24 -7.22
CA THR A 427 -19.19 -6.95 -6.85
C THR A 427 -19.38 -8.25 -7.64
N THR A 428 -18.49 -8.57 -8.59
CA THR A 428 -18.65 -9.72 -9.48
C THR A 428 -18.34 -11.05 -8.78
N ASN A 429 -17.30 -11.04 -7.94
CA ASN A 429 -16.83 -12.20 -7.18
C ASN A 429 -16.40 -11.78 -5.77
N PRO A 430 -17.36 -11.49 -4.87
CA PRO A 430 -17.08 -11.01 -3.52
C PRO A 430 -16.26 -11.98 -2.66
N SER A 431 -16.22 -13.27 -3.03
CA SER A 431 -15.39 -14.28 -2.35
C SER A 431 -13.93 -14.26 -2.79
N PHE A 432 -13.57 -13.59 -3.88
CA PHE A 432 -12.19 -13.58 -4.37
C PHE A 432 -11.22 -12.97 -3.36
N LYS A 433 -11.64 -11.93 -2.64
CA LYS A 433 -10.86 -11.35 -1.53
C LYS A 433 -10.62 -12.29 -0.35
N LEU A 434 -11.38 -13.38 -0.22
CA LEU A 434 -11.19 -14.37 0.84
C LEU A 434 -10.10 -15.40 0.48
N GLN A 435 -9.65 -15.39 -0.77
CA GLN A 435 -8.61 -16.29 -1.23
C GLN A 435 -7.24 -15.75 -0.88
N GLU A 436 -6.30 -16.68 -0.81
CA GLU A 436 -4.90 -16.37 -0.81
C GLU A 436 -4.49 -15.92 -2.22
N HIS A 437 -3.67 -14.87 -2.30
CA HIS A 437 -3.22 -14.32 -3.57
C HIS A 437 -1.71 -14.32 -3.67
N VAL A 438 -1.19 -14.68 -4.84
CA VAL A 438 0.23 -14.58 -5.19
C VAL A 438 0.38 -13.57 -6.32
N LEU A 439 1.26 -12.59 -6.13
CA LEU A 439 1.40 -11.47 -7.05
C LEU A 439 2.15 -11.84 -8.34
N PHE A 440 3.26 -12.56 -8.20
CA PHE A 440 4.09 -13.04 -9.30
C PHE A 440 4.23 -14.57 -9.19
N PRO A 441 3.20 -15.33 -9.58
CA PRO A 441 3.25 -16.79 -9.52
C PRO A 441 4.36 -17.33 -10.41
N GLU A 442 5.06 -18.37 -9.95
CA GLU A 442 5.98 -19.14 -10.78
C GLU A 442 5.19 -19.88 -11.86
N ALA A 443 5.77 -19.96 -13.07
CA ALA A 443 5.17 -20.57 -14.25
C ALA A 443 5.19 -22.11 -14.20
#